data_AF-A0A6J1LH78-F1
#
_entry.id   AF-A0A6J1LH78-F1
#
_cell.length_a   1.000
_cell.length_b   1.000
_cell.length_c   1.000
_cell.angle_alpha   90.00
_cell.angle_beta   90.00
_cell.angle_gamma   90.00
#
_symmetry.space_group_name_H-M   'P 1'
#
loop_
_entity.id
_entity.type
_entity.pdbx_description
1 polymer ?
#
loop_
_entity_poly.entity_id
_entity_poly.type
_entity_poly.pdbx_seq_one_letter_code
_entity_poly.pdbx_strand_id
1 'polypeptide(L)'
;MLRSSQSQAHLLSRGCVYIVRGLAAVKKTPSKEDKRKLTKLGEYERTTEDSLNPNYLARTLGSNYRTWAQALEKHPELKTVKRKDLLNSYHTLKALNYSVDDIVTKPMIIYYGASTLSNRHSVLIECGFQNITIQTLFKYVTVINKPIDMLKAHRCIPYDVDVPERLKKCFTNVQLCNFQLQENVDESIPLKILRQNILNAYLRERLQMEDADLQKLWRVYARVRHKSFRSVQDIIELLTKEFKFPAERLRKNSFLLHGDADNVRRILQEIPTINDHDIRDIGYRRPKILMSTCDGLKQTLKHVKSFGIREDAVLRCLEVLTLGPDTVLERLRDLNEIEQFQVLGSNPRVLRLVHYQNKARLRLDYLNQLRVRCASLHILSCGSEAFAKFARDGSDRTKGRDIVVYLGNVLEKDEQLLRNVLSRHPNWCHIPVLHVKQCLEYLLGKKFKLDEIFHNIHLLLYPIKRIEEKMFLLQHPDTMQELRLPVANVHALENNEILTLILYLIESEFHFTGDGIWTEQHTHHVENFNNLLPDFPESLNKVYKYGVKPSEKLSMHYL
;
A
#
# COMPACT_ATOMS: atom_id res chain seq x y z
N MET A 1 -35.22 -42.03 -1.86
CA MET A 1 -34.12 -42.98 -1.68
C MET A 1 -33.11 -42.38 -0.72
N LEU A 2 -32.76 -43.16 0.30
CA LEU A 2 -31.86 -42.96 1.44
C LEU A 2 -30.48 -42.41 1.00
N ARG A 3 -29.63 -41.72 1.78
CA ARG A 3 -29.61 -41.27 3.18
C ARG A 3 -28.45 -40.26 3.36
N SER A 4 -28.70 -39.23 4.16
CA SER A 4 -27.88 -38.63 5.24
C SER A 4 -26.39 -38.21 5.07
N SER A 5 -26.15 -36.96 5.52
CA SER A 5 -25.11 -36.50 6.47
C SER A 5 -23.63 -36.55 6.08
N GLN A 6 -23.02 -35.37 5.86
CA GLN A 6 -21.75 -34.92 6.44
C GLN A 6 -21.42 -33.49 5.97
N SER A 7 -21.85 -32.49 6.73
CA SER A 7 -21.46 -31.09 6.54
C SER A 7 -21.01 -30.48 7.86
N GLN A 8 -19.92 -31.02 8.43
CA GLN A 8 -19.21 -30.45 9.57
C GLN A 8 -17.80 -31.05 9.60
N ALA A 9 -16.85 -30.45 8.88
CA ALA A 9 -15.39 -30.54 9.11
C ALA A 9 -14.61 -30.04 7.87
N HIS A 10 -14.53 -28.72 7.64
CA HIS A 10 -13.52 -28.14 6.73
C HIS A 10 -13.16 -26.70 7.14
N LEU A 11 -12.81 -26.53 8.41
CA LEU A 11 -12.31 -25.26 8.95
C LEU A 11 -11.11 -25.49 9.88
N LEU A 12 -10.23 -26.44 9.53
CA LEU A 12 -8.94 -26.66 10.20
C LEU A 12 -7.94 -27.34 9.22
N SER A 13 -7.35 -26.57 8.30
CA SER A 13 -6.10 -26.97 7.63
C SER A 13 -5.48 -25.79 6.88
N ARG A 14 -4.59 -25.05 7.54
CA ARG A 14 -3.41 -24.35 6.96
C ARG A 14 -2.66 -23.58 8.05
N GLY A 15 -2.23 -24.32 9.07
CA GLY A 15 -1.13 -23.96 9.95
C GLY A 15 -0.30 -25.22 10.14
N CYS A 16 1.03 -25.09 10.00
CA CYS A 16 2.09 -26.11 10.16
C CYS A 16 2.83 -26.48 8.86
N VAL A 17 3.74 -25.61 8.42
CA VAL A 17 5.07 -26.01 7.93
C VAL A 17 6.02 -24.86 8.27
N TYR A 18 6.83 -24.97 9.32
CA TYR A 18 8.14 -24.30 9.48
C TYR A 18 8.77 -24.68 10.83
N ILE A 19 9.32 -25.90 10.93
CA ILE A 19 10.48 -26.23 11.79
C ILE A 19 11.11 -27.50 11.20
N VAL A 20 12.28 -27.42 10.53
CA VAL A 20 13.43 -28.31 10.76
C VAL A 20 14.71 -27.65 10.21
N ARG A 21 15.78 -27.71 11.02
CA ARG A 21 17.24 -27.65 10.73
C ARG A 21 17.99 -26.34 11.04
N GLY A 22 18.42 -26.21 12.30
CA GLY A 22 19.84 -26.00 12.61
C GLY A 22 20.62 -27.32 12.37
N LEU A 23 21.94 -27.42 12.32
CA LEU A 23 23.04 -26.69 12.93
C LEU A 23 24.30 -27.00 12.11
N ALA A 24 25.22 -26.05 11.98
CA ALA A 24 26.67 -26.34 11.99
C ALA A 24 27.42 -25.05 12.32
N ALA A 25 27.71 -24.87 13.61
CA ALA A 25 28.65 -23.88 14.10
C ALA A 25 30.07 -24.44 13.97
N VAL A 26 30.99 -23.69 13.38
CA VAL A 26 32.43 -23.83 13.60
C VAL A 26 32.99 -22.48 14.01
N LYS A 27 33.46 -22.42 15.25
CA LYS A 27 34.20 -21.30 15.84
C LYS A 27 35.53 -21.10 15.13
N LYS A 28 35.89 -19.84 14.84
CA LYS A 28 37.27 -19.30 14.93
C LYS A 28 37.20 -17.76 14.98
N THR A 29 37.79 -17.17 16.01
CA THR A 29 38.13 -15.73 16.17
C THR A 29 39.64 -15.57 16.03
N PRO A 30 40.22 -14.35 15.99
CA PRO A 30 39.85 -13.16 15.20
C PRO A 30 41.09 -12.57 14.47
N SER A 31 40.91 -11.66 13.50
CA SER A 31 41.93 -10.64 13.21
C SER A 31 41.30 -9.34 12.70
N LYS A 32 41.75 -8.24 13.30
CA LYS A 32 41.45 -6.85 12.98
C LYS A 32 41.91 -6.51 11.56
N GLU A 33 41.14 -5.70 10.84
CA GLU A 33 41.66 -4.51 10.15
C GLU A 33 40.56 -3.55 9.72
N ASP A 34 40.88 -2.27 9.82
CA ASP A 34 40.08 -1.07 9.60
C ASP A 34 39.49 -0.94 8.19
N LYS A 35 38.26 -0.40 8.09
CA LYS A 35 37.89 0.62 7.08
C LYS A 35 36.50 1.24 7.31
N ARG A 36 36.56 2.50 7.76
CA ARG A 36 35.80 3.70 7.36
C ARG A 36 34.26 3.61 7.22
N LYS A 37 33.63 4.37 8.13
CA LYS A 37 32.24 4.82 8.21
C LYS A 37 31.62 5.18 6.84
N LEU A 38 30.54 4.48 6.49
CA LEU A 38 29.44 5.03 5.70
C LEU A 38 28.20 5.18 6.61
N THR A 39 27.54 6.31 6.47
CA THR A 39 26.46 6.83 7.31
C THR A 39 25.25 5.91 7.32
N LYS A 40 24.93 5.31 8.47
CA LYS A 40 23.71 4.51 8.70
C LYS A 40 22.47 5.41 8.57
N LEU A 41 21.67 5.18 7.51
CA LEU A 41 20.24 5.52 7.50
C LEU A 41 19.55 4.74 8.62
N GLY A 42 18.77 5.46 9.43
CA GLY A 42 18.29 5.03 10.76
C GLY A 42 17.72 3.61 10.82
N GLU A 43 18.29 2.81 11.72
CA GLU A 43 17.73 1.57 12.22
C GLU A 43 16.36 1.86 12.84
N TYR A 44 15.29 1.65 12.09
CA TYR A 44 13.97 1.44 12.67
C TYR A 44 13.94 0.03 13.25
N GLU A 45 14.39 -0.08 14.50
CA GLU A 45 14.21 -1.26 15.34
C GLU A 45 12.74 -1.71 15.27
N ARG A 46 12.51 -2.95 14.86
CA ARG A 46 11.28 -3.65 15.19
C ARG A 46 11.27 -3.76 16.71
N THR A 47 10.48 -2.93 17.39
CA THR A 47 10.07 -3.22 18.77
C THR A 47 9.38 -4.57 18.75
N THR A 48 10.07 -5.62 19.16
CA THR A 48 9.47 -6.91 19.50
C THR A 48 8.50 -6.62 20.64
N GLU A 49 7.22 -6.45 20.33
CA GLU A 49 6.18 -6.30 21.35
C GLU A 49 6.17 -7.59 22.18
N ASP A 50 6.75 -7.52 23.38
CA ASP A 50 6.68 -8.57 24.39
C ASP A 50 5.23 -9.06 24.57
N SER A 51 5.05 -10.37 24.43
CA SER A 51 3.74 -11.03 24.59
C SER A 51 3.04 -10.66 25.91
N LEU A 52 1.71 -10.59 25.88
CA LEU A 52 0.91 -10.26 27.07
C LEU A 52 1.09 -11.36 28.12
N ASN A 53 1.55 -10.97 29.31
CA ASN A 53 1.74 -11.87 30.45
C ASN A 53 0.87 -11.41 31.64
N PRO A 54 0.60 -12.30 32.62
CA PRO A 54 -0.31 -11.96 33.73
C PRO A 54 0.21 -10.80 34.60
N ASN A 55 1.54 -10.65 34.74
CA ASN A 55 2.15 -9.53 35.46
C ASN A 55 1.84 -8.18 34.80
N TYR A 56 1.99 -8.11 33.48
CA TYR A 56 1.66 -6.93 32.70
C TYR A 56 0.18 -6.57 32.85
N LEU A 57 -0.73 -7.55 32.70
CA LEU A 57 -2.17 -7.31 32.81
C LEU A 57 -2.57 -6.84 34.22
N ALA A 58 -2.05 -7.48 35.27
CA ALA A 58 -2.32 -7.07 36.65
C ALA A 58 -1.81 -5.65 36.95
N ARG A 59 -0.62 -5.30 36.47
CA ARG A 59 -0.03 -3.97 36.66
C ARG A 59 -0.76 -2.89 35.86
N THR A 60 -1.17 -3.20 34.63
CA THR A 60 -1.67 -2.20 33.68
C THR A 60 -3.19 -2.02 33.77
N LEU A 61 -3.94 -3.12 33.92
CA LEU A 61 -5.40 -3.09 33.98
C LEU A 61 -5.94 -3.09 35.42
N GLY A 62 -5.13 -3.54 36.38
CA GLY A 62 -5.52 -3.81 37.76
C GLY A 62 -5.93 -5.27 37.97
N SER A 63 -6.57 -5.55 39.11
CA SER A 63 -6.86 -6.90 39.63
C SER A 63 -5.60 -7.68 40.03
N ASN A 64 -5.75 -8.96 40.39
CA ASN A 64 -4.66 -9.76 40.92
C ASN A 64 -4.00 -10.65 39.84
N TYR A 65 -2.72 -11.00 40.06
CA TYR A 65 -1.95 -11.86 39.14
C TYR A 65 -2.62 -13.21 38.87
N ARG A 66 -3.14 -13.88 39.91
CA ARG A 66 -3.72 -15.22 39.83
C ARG A 66 -4.93 -15.25 38.90
N THR A 67 -5.77 -14.24 38.99
CA THR A 67 -6.97 -14.04 38.18
C THR A 67 -6.62 -13.87 36.70
N TRP A 68 -5.63 -13.04 36.37
CA TRP A 68 -5.16 -12.93 34.99
C TRP A 68 -4.41 -14.16 34.51
N ALA A 69 -3.71 -14.88 35.39
CA ALA A 69 -3.04 -16.13 35.04
C ALA A 69 -4.07 -17.20 34.64
N GLN A 70 -5.13 -17.38 35.44
CA GLN A 70 -6.25 -18.26 35.13
C GLN A 70 -6.99 -17.84 33.84
N ALA A 71 -7.20 -16.53 33.65
CA ALA A 71 -7.83 -16.01 32.44
C ALA A 71 -7.01 -16.33 31.18
N LEU A 72 -5.68 -16.15 31.23
CA LEU A 72 -4.76 -16.44 30.12
C LEU A 72 -4.52 -17.94 29.90
N GLU A 73 -4.68 -18.77 30.94
CA GLU A 73 -4.66 -20.23 30.82
C GLU A 73 -5.92 -20.73 30.11
N LYS A 74 -7.09 -20.21 30.50
CA LYS A 74 -8.38 -20.55 29.89
C LYS A 74 -8.54 -19.99 28.48
N HIS A 75 -7.92 -18.84 28.21
CA HIS A 75 -8.01 -18.11 26.94
C HIS A 75 -6.61 -17.73 26.45
N PRO A 76 -5.84 -18.71 25.95
CA PRO A 76 -4.46 -18.49 25.51
C PRO A 76 -4.37 -17.55 24.33
N GLU A 77 -5.45 -17.39 23.56
CA GLU A 77 -5.49 -16.50 22.41
C GLU A 77 -5.14 -15.08 22.82
N LEU A 78 -5.59 -14.62 23.99
CA LEU A 78 -5.36 -13.26 24.49
C LEU A 78 -3.89 -12.83 24.46
N LYS A 79 -2.94 -13.78 24.51
CA LYS A 79 -1.49 -13.49 24.40
C LYS A 79 -1.08 -12.88 23.06
N THR A 80 -1.91 -13.06 22.02
CA THR A 80 -1.69 -12.58 20.65
C THR A 80 -2.20 -11.16 20.41
N VAL A 81 -2.97 -10.59 21.34
CA VAL A 81 -3.52 -9.24 21.20
C VAL A 81 -2.39 -8.21 21.36
N LYS A 82 -2.31 -7.24 20.45
CA LYS A 82 -1.34 -6.14 20.55
C LYS A 82 -1.62 -5.29 21.79
N ARG A 83 -0.57 -4.84 22.48
CA ARG A 83 -0.70 -4.05 23.72
C ARG A 83 -1.55 -2.79 23.52
N LYS A 84 -1.35 -2.09 22.40
CA LYS A 84 -2.12 -0.89 22.04
C LYS A 84 -3.62 -1.19 21.91
N ASP A 85 -3.98 -2.29 21.25
CA ASP A 85 -5.39 -2.66 21.03
C ASP A 85 -6.08 -3.10 22.33
N LEU A 86 -5.34 -3.79 23.20
CA LEU A 86 -5.78 -4.15 24.55
C LEU A 86 -6.07 -2.90 25.38
N LEU A 87 -5.13 -1.95 25.43
CA LEU A 87 -5.29 -0.70 26.17
C LEU A 87 -6.47 0.13 25.66
N ASN A 88 -6.61 0.30 24.35
CA ASN A 88 -7.71 1.03 23.75
C ASN A 88 -9.07 0.42 24.12
N SER A 89 -9.17 -0.91 24.06
CA SER A 89 -10.40 -1.63 24.40
C SER A 89 -10.72 -1.52 25.89
N TYR A 90 -9.72 -1.64 26.75
CA TYR A 90 -9.85 -1.44 28.19
C TYR A 90 -10.31 -0.02 28.55
N HIS A 91 -9.65 1.00 28.02
CA HIS A 91 -10.02 2.40 28.28
C HIS A 91 -11.45 2.69 27.82
N THR A 92 -11.87 2.11 26.69
CA THR A 92 -13.26 2.22 26.23
C THR A 92 -14.22 1.57 27.21
N LEU A 93 -13.96 0.33 27.65
CA LEU A 93 -14.82 -0.36 28.63
C LEU A 93 -14.91 0.40 29.95
N LYS A 94 -13.78 0.94 30.43
CA LYS A 94 -13.75 1.77 31.63
C LYS A 94 -14.58 3.05 31.47
N ALA A 95 -14.48 3.72 30.32
CA ALA A 95 -15.28 4.91 30.01
C ALA A 95 -16.79 4.61 29.90
N LEU A 96 -17.15 3.37 29.62
CA LEU A 96 -18.53 2.87 29.62
C LEU A 96 -18.96 2.31 30.99
N ASN A 97 -18.19 2.57 32.05
CA ASN A 97 -18.44 2.16 33.44
C ASN A 97 -18.36 0.65 33.71
N TYR A 98 -17.61 -0.12 32.92
CA TYR A 98 -17.28 -1.51 33.26
C TYR A 98 -16.07 -1.56 34.19
N SER A 99 -16.17 -2.35 35.27
CA SER A 99 -15.08 -2.56 36.21
C SER A 99 -14.03 -3.55 35.65
N VAL A 100 -12.85 -3.58 36.27
CA VAL A 100 -11.81 -4.57 35.90
C VAL A 100 -12.32 -5.99 36.17
N ASP A 101 -13.08 -6.18 37.25
CA ASP A 101 -13.63 -7.48 37.62
C ASP A 101 -14.65 -7.97 36.59
N ASP A 102 -15.49 -7.07 36.06
CA ASP A 102 -16.38 -7.39 34.94
C ASP A 102 -15.60 -7.92 33.73
N ILE A 103 -14.53 -7.22 33.34
CA ILE A 103 -13.70 -7.57 32.19
C ILE A 103 -13.06 -8.94 32.41
N VAL A 104 -12.55 -9.20 33.61
CA VAL A 104 -11.97 -10.49 34.00
C VAL A 104 -12.98 -11.63 33.86
N THR A 105 -14.27 -11.42 34.16
CA THR A 105 -15.28 -12.48 33.99
C THR A 105 -15.47 -12.89 32.52
N LYS A 106 -15.18 -11.98 31.59
CA LYS A 106 -15.29 -12.16 30.12
C LYS A 106 -14.11 -11.52 29.39
N PRO A 107 -12.88 -12.04 29.57
CA PRO A 107 -11.67 -11.34 29.11
C PRO A 107 -11.58 -11.31 27.58
N MET A 108 -12.21 -12.27 26.91
CA MET A 108 -12.34 -12.31 25.45
C MET A 108 -13.10 -11.12 24.85
N ILE A 109 -13.80 -10.31 25.66
CA ILE A 109 -14.45 -9.09 25.15
C ILE A 109 -13.46 -8.09 24.55
N ILE A 110 -12.18 -8.13 24.98
CA ILE A 110 -11.09 -7.29 24.49
C ILE A 110 -10.88 -7.49 22.97
N TYR A 111 -11.19 -8.67 22.43
CA TYR A 111 -11.04 -8.96 20.99
C TYR A 111 -11.93 -8.14 20.06
N TYR A 112 -13.05 -7.61 20.55
CA TYR A 112 -13.95 -6.86 19.69
C TYR A 112 -13.38 -5.49 19.29
N GLY A 113 -12.40 -4.97 20.03
CA GLY A 113 -11.79 -3.66 19.80
C GLY A 113 -12.66 -2.50 20.31
N ALA A 114 -11.99 -1.40 20.67
CA ALA A 114 -12.59 -0.18 21.22
C ALA A 114 -13.83 0.32 20.46
N SER A 115 -13.71 0.58 19.15
CA SER A 115 -14.79 1.15 18.34
C SER A 115 -16.03 0.24 18.30
N THR A 116 -15.83 -1.07 18.16
CA THR A 116 -16.94 -2.04 18.18
C THR A 116 -17.65 -2.06 19.53
N LEU A 117 -16.89 -2.01 20.63
CA LEU A 117 -17.45 -2.05 21.99
C LEU A 117 -18.29 -0.81 22.29
N SER A 118 -17.73 0.38 22.02
CA SER A 118 -18.45 1.66 22.13
C SER A 118 -19.74 1.63 21.34
N ASN A 119 -19.66 1.24 20.06
CA ASN A 119 -20.82 1.24 19.18
C ASN A 119 -21.89 0.20 19.59
N ARG A 120 -21.50 -1.02 19.99
CA ARG A 120 -22.46 -2.03 20.50
C ARG A 120 -23.16 -1.54 21.76
N HIS A 121 -22.44 -0.88 22.65
CA HIS A 121 -23.01 -0.29 23.85
C HIS A 121 -24.03 0.80 23.51
N SER A 122 -23.66 1.74 22.63
CA SER A 122 -24.58 2.79 22.16
C SER A 122 -25.84 2.21 21.54
N VAL A 123 -25.73 1.14 20.73
CA VAL A 123 -26.90 0.46 20.15
C VAL A 123 -27.85 -0.07 21.23
N LEU A 124 -27.31 -0.70 22.28
CA LEU A 124 -28.14 -1.24 23.36
C LEU A 124 -28.85 -0.10 24.14
N ILE A 125 -28.17 1.02 24.38
CA ILE A 125 -28.77 2.21 24.99
C ILE A 125 -29.90 2.78 24.13
N GLU A 126 -29.68 2.90 22.82
CA GLU A 126 -30.71 3.37 21.87
C GLU A 126 -31.96 2.49 21.92
N CYS A 127 -31.78 1.18 22.07
CA CYS A 127 -32.88 0.21 22.19
C CYS A 127 -33.58 0.20 23.56
N GLY A 128 -33.11 0.98 24.54
CA GLY A 128 -33.75 1.08 25.86
C GLY A 128 -33.22 0.14 26.94
N PHE A 129 -32.06 -0.47 26.75
CA PHE A 129 -31.41 -1.23 27.81
C PHE A 129 -30.92 -0.28 28.91
N GLN A 130 -31.22 -0.59 30.18
CA GLN A 130 -30.81 0.23 31.33
C GLN A 130 -29.55 -0.33 32.02
N ASN A 131 -29.48 -1.66 32.21
CA ASN A 131 -28.36 -2.32 32.90
C ASN A 131 -27.58 -3.22 31.93
N ILE A 132 -26.71 -2.62 31.12
CA ILE A 132 -25.91 -3.38 30.16
C ILE A 132 -24.74 -4.03 30.90
N THR A 133 -24.84 -5.34 31.13
CA THR A 133 -23.75 -6.11 31.73
C THR A 133 -22.68 -6.47 30.70
N ILE A 134 -21.47 -6.81 31.16
CA ILE A 134 -20.38 -7.28 30.30
C ILE A 134 -20.78 -8.52 29.49
N GLN A 135 -21.62 -9.38 30.07
CA GLN A 135 -22.14 -10.57 29.43
C GLN A 135 -23.13 -10.21 28.30
N THR A 136 -23.98 -9.20 28.51
CA THR A 136 -24.90 -8.69 27.49
C THR A 136 -24.12 -8.09 26.32
N LEU A 137 -23.08 -7.29 26.60
CA LEU A 137 -22.23 -6.68 25.57
C LEU A 137 -21.41 -7.73 24.80
N PHE A 138 -20.87 -8.74 25.50
CA PHE A 138 -20.17 -9.87 24.89
C PHE A 138 -21.10 -10.67 23.97
N LYS A 139 -22.34 -10.94 24.42
CA LYS A 139 -23.36 -11.67 23.64
C LYS A 139 -24.21 -10.77 22.74
N TYR A 140 -23.75 -9.58 22.39
CA TYR A 140 -24.51 -8.57 21.64
C TYR A 140 -25.26 -9.13 20.42
N VAL A 141 -24.60 -9.94 19.58
CA VAL A 141 -25.22 -10.50 18.37
C VAL A 141 -26.37 -11.44 18.73
N THR A 142 -26.23 -12.24 19.79
CA THR A 142 -27.31 -13.10 20.27
C THR A 142 -28.47 -12.26 20.80
N VAL A 143 -28.17 -11.22 21.59
CA VAL A 143 -29.16 -10.32 22.21
C VAL A 143 -29.99 -9.60 21.16
N ILE A 144 -29.36 -9.00 20.16
CA ILE A 144 -30.07 -8.20 19.15
C ILE A 144 -30.90 -9.06 18.18
N ASN A 145 -30.65 -10.37 18.11
CA ASN A 145 -31.46 -11.30 17.32
C ASN A 145 -32.68 -11.82 18.08
N LYS A 146 -32.87 -11.46 19.36
CA LYS A 146 -34.05 -11.85 20.13
C LYS A 146 -35.24 -10.92 19.84
N PRO A 147 -36.48 -11.45 19.92
CA PRO A 147 -37.70 -10.67 20.00
C PRO A 147 -37.71 -9.66 21.15
N ILE A 148 -38.48 -8.58 21.01
CA ILE A 148 -38.53 -7.48 22.00
C ILE A 148 -39.25 -7.95 23.26
N ASP A 149 -40.36 -8.67 23.11
CA ASP A 149 -41.13 -9.26 24.21
C ASP A 149 -40.27 -10.17 25.11
N MET A 150 -39.41 -10.99 24.51
CA MET A 150 -38.47 -11.85 25.20
C MET A 150 -37.43 -11.02 25.97
N LEU A 151 -36.93 -9.94 25.38
CA LEU A 151 -35.97 -9.06 26.05
C LEU A 151 -36.60 -8.32 27.24
N LYS A 152 -37.88 -7.93 27.12
CA LYS A 152 -38.67 -7.39 28.24
C LYS A 152 -38.91 -8.42 29.33
N ALA A 153 -39.27 -9.66 28.97
CA ALA A 153 -39.46 -10.77 29.91
C ALA A 153 -38.21 -11.11 30.72
N HIS A 154 -37.03 -10.99 30.11
CA HIS A 154 -35.75 -11.19 30.81
C HIS A 154 -35.25 -9.93 31.55
N ARG A 155 -36.08 -8.88 31.64
CA ARG A 155 -35.77 -7.59 32.27
C ARG A 155 -34.54 -6.89 31.68
N CYS A 156 -34.20 -7.19 30.43
CA CYS A 156 -33.13 -6.50 29.70
C CYS A 156 -33.59 -5.11 29.26
N ILE A 157 -34.87 -4.99 28.89
CA ILE A 157 -35.56 -3.75 28.54
C ILE A 157 -36.76 -3.62 29.51
N PRO A 158 -37.02 -2.44 30.09
CA PRO A 158 -38.22 -2.22 30.90
C PRO A 158 -39.51 -2.42 30.09
N TYR A 159 -40.57 -2.93 30.71
CA TYR A 159 -41.82 -3.25 30.03
C TYR A 159 -42.55 -2.02 29.49
N ASP A 160 -42.45 -0.91 30.20
CA ASP A 160 -43.04 0.40 29.90
C ASP A 160 -42.35 1.12 28.72
N VAL A 161 -41.19 0.65 28.29
CA VAL A 161 -40.47 1.28 27.18
C VAL A 161 -41.10 0.87 25.84
N ASP A 162 -41.61 1.87 25.12
CA ASP A 162 -41.91 1.76 23.68
C ASP A 162 -40.59 1.83 22.89
N VAL A 163 -40.10 0.66 22.49
CA VAL A 163 -38.83 0.52 21.77
C VAL A 163 -38.89 1.16 20.37
N PRO A 164 -39.92 0.91 19.53
CA PRO A 164 -40.08 1.63 18.26
C PRO A 164 -40.04 3.15 18.40
N GLU A 165 -40.79 3.74 19.31
CA GLU A 165 -40.87 5.19 19.47
C GLU A 165 -39.56 5.78 19.99
N ARG A 166 -38.91 5.09 20.94
CA ARG A 166 -37.57 5.47 21.42
C ARG A 166 -36.54 5.47 20.30
N LEU A 167 -36.57 4.46 19.43
CA LEU A 167 -35.67 4.36 18.29
C LEU A 167 -35.93 5.45 17.24
N LYS A 168 -37.19 5.83 17.00
CA LYS A 168 -37.54 6.98 16.13
C LYS A 168 -36.98 8.28 16.70
N LYS A 169 -37.14 8.51 18.00
CA LYS A 169 -36.60 9.69 18.72
C LYS A 169 -35.08 9.80 18.71
N CYS A 170 -34.35 8.76 18.30
CA CYS A 170 -32.90 8.84 18.12
C CYS A 170 -32.50 9.65 16.88
N PHE A 171 -33.43 9.91 15.93
CA PHE A 171 -33.19 10.76 14.78
C PHE A 171 -33.60 12.20 15.07
N THR A 172 -32.67 13.15 14.95
CA THR A 172 -32.92 14.56 15.32
C THR A 172 -33.33 15.43 14.13
N ASN A 173 -32.93 15.04 12.92
CA ASN A 173 -33.01 15.92 11.74
C ASN A 173 -34.08 15.51 10.73
N VAL A 174 -34.84 14.46 11.06
CA VAL A 174 -35.72 13.77 10.13
C VAL A 174 -36.95 13.37 10.91
N GLN A 175 -38.12 13.78 10.44
CA GLN A 175 -39.39 13.38 11.02
C GLN A 175 -39.88 12.14 10.29
N LEU A 176 -39.63 10.96 10.89
CA LEU A 176 -40.07 9.67 10.36
C LEU A 176 -41.60 9.46 10.47
N CYS A 177 -42.41 10.52 10.32
CA CYS A 177 -43.86 10.55 10.46
C CYS A 177 -44.57 9.68 9.41
N ASN A 178 -43.98 9.53 8.21
CA ASN A 178 -44.51 8.67 7.15
C ASN A 178 -44.10 7.20 7.30
N PHE A 179 -43.32 6.85 8.34
CA PHE A 179 -43.03 5.47 8.64
C PHE A 179 -44.22 4.85 9.38
N GLN A 180 -45.21 4.37 8.60
CA GLN A 180 -46.31 3.52 9.03
C GLN A 180 -45.76 2.18 9.54
N LEU A 181 -45.17 2.18 10.73
CA LEU A 181 -45.29 1.01 11.57
C LEU A 181 -46.78 0.91 11.92
N GLN A 182 -47.42 -0.19 11.56
CA GLN A 182 -48.78 -0.51 12.00
C GLN A 182 -48.92 -0.18 13.50
N GLU A 183 -50.04 0.37 13.93
CA GLU A 183 -50.12 1.06 15.24
C GLU A 183 -49.94 0.14 16.46
N ASN A 184 -49.95 -1.17 16.24
CA ASN A 184 -49.23 -2.13 17.10
C ASN A 184 -48.06 -2.71 16.28
N VAL A 185 -46.82 -2.35 16.60
CA VAL A 185 -45.64 -3.13 16.17
C VAL A 185 -45.63 -4.40 16.99
N ASP A 186 -45.75 -5.55 16.34
CA ASP A 186 -45.64 -6.84 17.02
C ASP A 186 -44.29 -6.95 17.73
N GLU A 187 -44.29 -7.02 19.06
CA GLU A 187 -43.07 -7.15 19.88
C GLU A 187 -42.38 -8.52 19.68
N SER A 188 -43.02 -9.47 18.97
CA SER A 188 -42.40 -10.73 18.56
C SER A 188 -41.28 -10.54 17.52
N ILE A 189 -41.19 -9.37 16.87
CA ILE A 189 -40.15 -9.12 15.88
C ILE A 189 -38.76 -9.04 16.53
N PRO A 190 -37.72 -9.62 15.90
CA PRO A 190 -36.35 -9.47 16.37
C PRO A 190 -35.89 -8.00 16.37
N LEU A 191 -35.21 -7.57 17.44
CA LEU A 191 -34.71 -6.19 17.57
C LEU A 191 -33.82 -5.75 16.39
N LYS A 192 -33.02 -6.69 15.85
CA LYS A 192 -32.27 -6.60 14.58
C LYS A 192 -33.12 -6.03 13.43
N ILE A 193 -34.31 -6.59 13.25
CA ILE A 193 -35.19 -6.33 12.11
C ILE A 193 -35.86 -4.98 12.28
N LEU A 194 -36.39 -4.70 13.48
CA LEU A 194 -36.95 -3.39 13.80
C LEU A 194 -35.96 -2.26 13.51
N ARG A 195 -34.72 -2.40 14.01
CA ARG A 195 -33.68 -1.40 13.78
C ARG A 195 -33.36 -1.22 12.30
N GLN A 196 -33.24 -2.32 11.54
CA GLN A 196 -32.96 -2.26 10.11
C GLN A 196 -34.08 -1.53 9.36
N ASN A 197 -35.34 -1.79 9.73
CA ASN A 197 -36.51 -1.16 9.11
C ASN A 197 -36.56 0.35 9.38
N ILE A 198 -36.29 0.78 10.62
CA ILE A 198 -36.22 2.20 10.98
C ILE A 198 -35.03 2.87 10.26
N LEU A 199 -33.87 2.22 10.22
CA LEU A 199 -32.70 2.77 9.51
C LEU A 199 -32.94 2.87 8.00
N ASN A 200 -33.64 1.90 7.40
CA ASN A 200 -34.06 2.00 6.01
C ASN A 200 -34.91 3.25 5.79
N ALA A 201 -35.92 3.49 6.63
CA ALA A 201 -36.78 4.67 6.54
C ALA A 201 -35.97 5.97 6.56
N TYR A 202 -35.07 6.10 7.53
CA TYR A 202 -34.17 7.25 7.61
C TYR A 202 -33.28 7.41 6.36
N LEU A 203 -32.73 6.32 5.82
CA LEU A 203 -31.88 6.39 4.63
C LEU A 203 -32.68 6.71 3.36
N ARG A 204 -33.94 6.27 3.26
CA ARG A 204 -34.85 6.68 2.16
C ARG A 204 -35.11 8.17 2.23
N GLU A 205 -35.42 8.71 3.40
CA GLU A 205 -35.71 10.13 3.55
C GLU A 205 -34.46 10.99 3.35
N ARG A 206 -33.35 10.63 4.01
CA ARG A 206 -32.15 11.48 4.04
C ARG A 206 -31.28 11.41 2.80
N LEU A 207 -31.19 10.22 2.19
CA LEU A 207 -30.31 9.95 1.06
C LEU A 207 -31.08 9.54 -0.21
N GLN A 208 -32.42 9.48 -0.17
CA GLN A 208 -33.25 9.03 -1.29
C GLN A 208 -32.83 7.65 -1.79
N MET A 209 -32.50 6.72 -0.88
CA MET A 209 -32.14 5.35 -1.26
C MET A 209 -33.38 4.57 -1.68
N GLU A 210 -33.29 3.88 -2.81
CA GLU A 210 -34.34 2.96 -3.26
C GLU A 210 -34.12 1.55 -2.70
N ASP A 211 -35.08 0.65 -2.91
CA ASP A 211 -34.99 -0.73 -2.40
C ASP A 211 -33.76 -1.47 -2.94
N ALA A 212 -33.38 -1.23 -4.19
CA ALA A 212 -32.17 -1.81 -4.78
C ALA A 212 -30.89 -1.33 -4.06
N ASP A 213 -30.83 -0.05 -3.69
CA ASP A 213 -29.69 0.51 -2.95
C ASP A 213 -29.61 -0.08 -1.53
N LEU A 214 -30.75 -0.19 -0.85
CA LEU A 214 -30.83 -0.76 0.50
C LEU A 214 -30.47 -2.25 0.49
N GLN A 215 -30.98 -3.03 -0.47
CA GLN A 215 -30.59 -4.44 -0.63
C GLN A 215 -29.08 -4.58 -0.85
N LYS A 216 -28.49 -3.73 -1.69
CA LYS A 216 -27.04 -3.69 -1.91
C LYS A 216 -26.27 -3.33 -0.63
N LEU A 217 -26.74 -2.33 0.13
CA LEU A 217 -26.17 -1.93 1.42
C LEU A 217 -26.11 -3.12 2.38
N TRP A 218 -27.23 -3.83 2.55
CA TRP A 218 -27.29 -4.95 3.49
C TRP A 218 -26.50 -6.17 3.04
N ARG A 219 -26.42 -6.42 1.73
CA ARG A 219 -25.64 -7.52 1.16
C ARG A 219 -24.13 -7.27 1.23
N VAL A 220 -23.68 -6.08 0.84
CA VAL A 220 -22.24 -5.77 0.69
C VAL A 220 -21.66 -5.19 1.98
N TYR A 221 -22.43 -4.39 2.72
CA TYR A 221 -21.98 -3.63 3.89
C TYR A 221 -22.81 -3.97 5.14
N ALA A 222 -23.03 -5.27 5.39
CA ALA A 222 -23.85 -5.77 6.50
C ALA A 222 -23.48 -5.22 7.89
N ARG A 223 -22.22 -4.78 8.09
CA ARG A 223 -21.75 -4.16 9.33
C ARG A 223 -22.46 -2.86 9.70
N VAL A 224 -23.03 -2.15 8.72
CA VAL A 224 -23.83 -0.93 8.96
C VAL A 224 -25.05 -1.24 9.83
N ARG A 225 -25.64 -2.43 9.73
CA ARG A 225 -26.82 -2.85 10.53
C ARG A 225 -26.52 -2.97 12.03
N HIS A 226 -25.25 -2.88 12.41
CA HIS A 226 -24.79 -2.89 13.80
C HIS A 226 -24.31 -1.53 14.27
N LYS A 227 -24.36 -0.47 13.46
CA LYS A 227 -24.01 0.89 13.89
C LYS A 227 -25.15 1.52 14.68
N SER A 228 -24.79 2.37 15.65
CA SER A 228 -25.75 3.22 16.34
C SER A 228 -26.36 4.23 15.37
N PHE A 229 -27.62 4.57 15.56
CA PHE A 229 -28.32 5.53 14.69
C PHE A 229 -27.69 6.91 14.76
N ARG A 230 -27.21 7.31 15.95
CA ARG A 230 -26.46 8.56 16.11
C ARG A 230 -25.16 8.56 15.31
N SER A 231 -24.39 7.47 15.35
CA SER A 231 -23.15 7.38 14.58
C SER A 231 -23.38 7.47 13.07
N VAL A 232 -24.48 6.88 12.57
CA VAL A 232 -24.84 6.97 11.14
C VAL A 232 -25.30 8.40 10.77
N GLN A 233 -26.07 9.06 11.62
CA GLN A 233 -26.45 10.46 11.43
C GLN A 233 -25.24 11.38 11.40
N ASP A 234 -24.37 11.25 12.41
CA ASP A 234 -23.18 12.09 12.55
C ASP A 234 -22.27 11.99 11.32
N ILE A 235 -22.05 10.78 10.79
CA ILE A 235 -21.20 10.62 9.61
C ILE A 235 -21.87 11.17 8.34
N ILE A 236 -23.19 10.99 8.17
CA ILE A 236 -23.92 11.57 7.03
C ILE A 236 -23.89 13.10 7.10
N GLU A 237 -24.13 13.67 8.27
CA GLU A 237 -24.07 15.11 8.49
C GLU A 237 -22.67 15.66 8.20
N LEU A 238 -21.64 15.04 8.77
CA LEU A 238 -20.26 15.43 8.55
C LEU A 238 -19.90 15.41 7.06
N LEU A 239 -20.25 14.34 6.36
CA LEU A 239 -19.95 14.22 4.92
C LEU A 239 -20.78 15.19 4.06
N THR A 240 -22.02 15.48 4.44
CA THR A 240 -22.89 16.40 3.69
C THR A 240 -22.53 17.86 3.94
N LYS A 241 -22.25 18.24 5.19
CA LYS A 241 -22.00 19.63 5.59
C LYS A 241 -20.54 20.03 5.36
N GLU A 242 -19.58 19.25 5.86
CA GLU A 242 -18.15 19.60 5.80
C GLU A 242 -17.50 19.19 4.49
N PHE A 243 -17.81 17.98 3.98
CA PHE A 243 -17.22 17.48 2.72
C PHE A 243 -18.09 17.78 1.48
N LYS A 244 -19.28 18.36 1.68
CA LYS A 244 -20.23 18.72 0.61
C LYS A 244 -20.59 17.54 -0.31
N PHE A 245 -20.68 16.33 0.24
CA PHE A 245 -21.10 15.16 -0.54
C PHE A 245 -22.60 15.26 -0.87
N PRO A 246 -22.99 15.21 -2.15
CA PRO A 246 -24.40 15.09 -2.49
C PRO A 246 -24.93 13.71 -2.09
N ALA A 247 -26.24 13.59 -1.87
CA ALA A 247 -26.89 12.35 -1.46
C ALA A 247 -26.55 11.17 -2.40
N GLU A 248 -26.57 11.40 -3.71
CA GLU A 248 -26.21 10.40 -4.73
C GLU A 248 -24.78 9.85 -4.54
N ARG A 249 -23.83 10.70 -4.16
CA ARG A 249 -22.43 10.30 -3.91
C ARG A 249 -22.34 9.40 -2.69
N LEU A 250 -23.10 9.69 -1.63
CA LEU A 250 -23.18 8.84 -0.44
C LEU A 250 -23.85 7.50 -0.76
N ARG A 251 -24.92 7.46 -1.56
CA ARG A 251 -25.55 6.21 -2.03
C ARG A 251 -24.52 5.32 -2.73
N LYS A 252 -23.79 5.88 -3.71
CA LYS A 252 -22.73 5.17 -4.45
C LYS A 252 -21.58 4.70 -3.55
N ASN A 253 -21.32 5.39 -2.45
CA ASN A 253 -20.26 5.09 -1.48
C ASN A 253 -20.82 4.67 -0.11
N SER A 254 -21.83 3.80 -0.11
CA SER A 254 -22.53 3.34 1.10
C SER A 254 -21.64 2.75 2.21
N PHE A 255 -20.41 2.33 1.89
CA PHE A 255 -19.44 1.88 2.90
C PHE A 255 -19.08 2.98 3.92
N LEU A 256 -19.23 4.26 3.55
CA LEU A 256 -18.96 5.42 4.42
C LEU A 256 -19.92 5.49 5.61
N LEU A 257 -21.10 4.88 5.52
CA LEU A 257 -22.06 4.83 6.62
C LEU A 257 -21.54 4.00 7.82
N HIS A 258 -20.51 3.18 7.59
CA HIS A 258 -19.81 2.47 8.66
C HIS A 258 -18.68 3.31 9.31
N GLY A 259 -18.37 4.48 8.73
CA GLY A 259 -17.28 5.35 9.18
C GLY A 259 -17.41 5.80 10.64
N ASP A 260 -16.29 6.24 11.18
CA ASP A 260 -16.22 6.86 12.50
C ASP A 260 -16.12 8.38 12.32
N ALA A 261 -17.17 9.10 12.71
CA ALA A 261 -17.26 10.54 12.53
C ALA A 261 -16.17 11.28 13.32
N ASP A 262 -15.81 10.80 14.51
CA ASP A 262 -14.76 11.42 15.31
C ASP A 262 -13.39 11.26 14.66
N ASN A 263 -13.12 10.09 14.09
CA ASN A 263 -11.91 9.88 13.30
C ASN A 263 -11.86 10.81 12.08
N VAL A 264 -12.98 10.99 11.35
CA VAL A 264 -13.03 11.89 10.18
C VAL A 264 -12.88 13.36 10.60
N ARG A 265 -13.46 13.79 11.72
CA ARG A 265 -13.23 15.13 12.30
C ARG A 265 -11.76 15.32 12.67
N ARG A 266 -11.11 14.31 13.27
CA ARG A 266 -9.67 14.35 13.54
C ARG A 266 -8.86 14.46 12.26
N ILE A 267 -9.22 13.78 11.18
CA ILE A 267 -8.56 13.94 9.89
C ILE A 267 -8.64 15.39 9.40
N LEU A 268 -9.81 16.03 9.49
CA LEU A 268 -10.00 17.44 9.11
C LEU A 268 -9.14 18.40 9.94
N GLN A 269 -9.03 18.15 11.24
CA GLN A 269 -8.30 19.02 12.17
C GLN A 269 -6.79 18.81 12.11
N GLU A 270 -6.35 17.56 12.06
CA GLU A 270 -4.95 17.19 12.21
C GLU A 270 -4.21 16.99 10.88
N ILE A 271 -4.93 16.81 9.77
CA ILE A 271 -4.40 16.68 8.40
C ILE A 271 -5.23 17.56 7.45
N PRO A 272 -5.25 18.89 7.63
CA PRO A 272 -6.11 19.78 6.85
C PRO A 272 -5.71 19.80 5.36
N THR A 273 -4.43 19.65 5.05
CA THR A 273 -3.90 19.65 3.69
C THR A 273 -2.88 18.53 3.46
N ILE A 274 -2.75 18.08 2.21
CA ILE A 274 -1.65 17.23 1.73
C ILE A 274 -1.09 17.89 0.48
N ASN A 275 0.18 18.33 0.52
CA ASN A 275 0.81 19.11 -0.56
C ASN A 275 -0.11 20.26 -1.04
N ASP A 276 -0.53 21.11 -0.09
CA ASP A 276 -1.39 22.28 -0.26
C ASP A 276 -2.80 22.03 -0.82
N HIS A 277 -3.22 20.76 -0.97
CA HIS A 277 -4.58 20.42 -1.35
C HIS A 277 -5.43 20.11 -0.13
N ASP A 278 -6.63 20.68 -0.05
CA ASP A 278 -7.57 20.45 1.05
C ASP A 278 -7.94 18.96 1.12
N ILE A 279 -7.89 18.41 2.34
CA ILE A 279 -8.29 17.02 2.62
C ILE A 279 -9.76 16.74 2.27
N ARG A 280 -10.62 17.77 2.25
CA ARG A 280 -12.00 17.69 1.77
C ARG A 280 -12.07 17.29 0.31
N ASP A 281 -11.26 17.93 -0.54
CA ASP A 281 -11.20 17.62 -1.97
C ASP A 281 -10.56 16.25 -2.24
N ILE A 282 -9.55 15.90 -1.45
CA ILE A 282 -8.91 14.58 -1.52
C ILE A 282 -9.92 13.49 -1.11
N GLY A 283 -10.63 13.68 -0.01
CA GLY A 283 -11.69 12.80 0.45
C GLY A 283 -12.83 12.69 -0.56
N TYR A 284 -13.22 13.80 -1.21
CA TYR A 284 -14.22 13.79 -2.26
C TYR A 284 -13.80 12.96 -3.49
N ARG A 285 -12.55 13.16 -3.96
CA ARG A 285 -11.96 12.39 -5.07
C ARG A 285 -11.84 10.90 -4.72
N ARG A 286 -11.41 10.58 -3.49
CA ARG A 286 -11.19 9.22 -3.01
C ARG A 286 -11.80 8.98 -1.61
N PRO A 287 -13.11 8.70 -1.52
CA PRO A 287 -13.81 8.62 -0.23
C PRO A 287 -13.31 7.52 0.71
N LYS A 288 -12.71 6.45 0.15
CA LYS A 288 -12.14 5.35 0.95
C LYS A 288 -11.03 5.80 1.91
N ILE A 289 -10.37 6.93 1.66
CA ILE A 289 -9.36 7.50 2.57
C ILE A 289 -9.97 7.85 3.92
N LEU A 290 -11.22 8.28 3.95
CA LEU A 290 -11.93 8.67 5.17
C LEU A 290 -12.22 7.47 6.10
N MET A 291 -12.04 6.24 5.60
CA MET A 291 -12.16 5.02 6.39
C MET A 291 -10.84 4.61 7.06
N SER A 292 -9.72 5.25 6.70
CA SER A 292 -8.44 5.05 7.36
C SER A 292 -8.40 5.82 8.68
N THR A 293 -7.66 5.32 9.67
CA THR A 293 -7.49 6.05 10.93
C THR A 293 -6.62 7.29 10.71
N CYS A 294 -6.90 8.38 11.44
CA CYS A 294 -6.09 9.61 11.38
C CYS A 294 -4.60 9.31 11.64
N ASP A 295 -4.31 8.55 12.70
CA ASP A 295 -2.95 8.14 13.04
C ASP A 295 -2.30 7.30 11.92
N GLY A 296 -3.07 6.41 11.30
CA GLY A 296 -2.59 5.57 10.19
C GLY A 296 -2.25 6.41 8.95
N LEU A 297 -3.04 7.43 8.64
CA LEU A 297 -2.75 8.37 7.56
C LEU A 297 -1.48 9.18 7.84
N LYS A 298 -1.34 9.74 9.05
CA LYS A 298 -0.13 10.46 9.49
C LYS A 298 1.11 9.57 9.37
N GLN A 299 1.01 8.35 9.86
CA GLN A 299 2.11 7.39 9.82
C GLN A 299 2.47 7.01 8.37
N THR A 300 1.47 6.81 7.51
CA THR A 300 1.69 6.54 6.08
C THR A 300 2.42 7.69 5.39
N LEU A 301 1.98 8.94 5.61
CA LEU A 301 2.63 10.13 5.07
C LEU A 301 4.07 10.28 5.58
N LYS A 302 4.29 10.01 6.88
CA LYS A 302 5.64 9.98 7.48
C LYS A 302 6.53 8.92 6.82
N HIS A 303 6.00 7.73 6.57
CA HIS A 303 6.75 6.66 5.88
C HIS A 303 7.13 7.09 4.47
N VAL A 304 6.17 7.57 3.66
CA VAL A 304 6.46 8.05 2.29
C VAL A 304 7.56 9.11 2.29
N LYS A 305 7.45 10.11 3.18
CA LYS A 305 8.45 11.18 3.32
C LYS A 305 9.83 10.66 3.75
N SER A 306 9.87 9.68 4.65
CA SER A 306 11.14 9.08 5.13
C SER A 306 11.92 8.32 4.05
N PHE A 307 11.25 7.85 3.00
CA PHE A 307 11.87 7.22 1.83
C PHE A 307 12.25 8.24 0.73
N GLY A 308 12.22 9.55 1.03
CA GLY A 308 12.60 10.60 0.08
C GLY A 308 11.57 10.85 -1.03
N ILE A 309 10.35 10.31 -0.90
CA ILE A 309 9.27 10.54 -1.86
C ILE A 309 8.55 11.83 -1.49
N ARG A 310 8.49 12.75 -2.45
CA ARG A 310 7.80 14.04 -2.30
C ARG A 310 6.28 13.86 -2.13
N GLU A 311 5.66 14.74 -1.35
CA GLU A 311 4.21 14.65 -1.08
C GLU A 311 3.34 14.84 -2.33
N ASP A 312 3.79 15.58 -3.34
CA ASP A 312 3.10 15.71 -4.63
C ASP A 312 2.97 14.36 -5.37
N ALA A 313 3.83 13.38 -5.07
CA ALA A 313 3.65 12.01 -5.55
C ALA A 313 2.43 11.32 -4.96
N VAL A 314 2.09 11.60 -3.70
CA VAL A 314 0.91 11.03 -3.02
C VAL A 314 -0.36 11.49 -3.73
N LEU A 315 -0.42 12.75 -4.15
CA LEU A 315 -1.56 13.27 -4.92
C LEU A 315 -1.76 12.57 -6.27
N ARG A 316 -0.68 12.06 -6.88
CA ARG A 316 -0.74 11.26 -8.12
C ARG A 316 -1.12 9.79 -7.88
N CYS A 317 -1.13 9.34 -6.63
CA CYS A 317 -1.52 7.98 -6.22
C CYS A 317 -2.19 7.97 -4.83
N LEU A 318 -3.40 8.53 -4.77
CA LEU A 318 -4.21 8.60 -3.54
C LEU A 318 -4.53 7.21 -2.96
N GLU A 319 -4.48 6.15 -3.77
CA GLU A 319 -4.75 4.77 -3.34
C GLU A 319 -3.79 4.28 -2.26
N VAL A 320 -2.58 4.82 -2.17
CA VAL A 320 -1.61 4.45 -1.13
C VAL A 320 -2.14 4.77 0.28
N LEU A 321 -2.93 5.84 0.42
CA LEU A 321 -3.54 6.27 1.69
C LEU A 321 -4.69 5.36 2.15
N THR A 322 -5.09 4.40 1.32
CA THR A 322 -6.11 3.39 1.67
C THR A 322 -5.53 2.07 2.19
N LEU A 323 -4.20 1.97 2.24
CA LEU A 323 -3.48 0.84 2.80
C LEU A 323 -3.15 1.07 4.29
N GLY A 324 -2.88 -0.02 5.02
CA GLY A 324 -2.36 0.09 6.38
C GLY A 324 -0.94 0.66 6.40
N PRO A 325 -0.55 1.46 7.41
CA PRO A 325 0.77 2.08 7.49
C PRO A 325 1.90 1.04 7.51
N ASP A 326 1.72 -0.06 8.24
CA ASP A 326 2.68 -1.17 8.31
C ASP A 326 2.89 -1.81 6.93
N THR A 327 1.79 -2.00 6.18
CA THR A 327 1.84 -2.53 4.81
C THR A 327 2.59 -1.56 3.89
N VAL A 328 2.34 -0.26 3.98
CA VAL A 328 3.07 0.72 3.16
C VAL A 328 4.57 0.68 3.49
N LEU A 329 4.92 0.63 4.78
CA LEU A 329 6.31 0.55 5.22
C LEU A 329 7.00 -0.72 4.72
N GLU A 330 6.40 -1.89 4.92
CA GLU A 330 6.92 -3.17 4.46
C GLU A 330 7.15 -3.16 2.95
N ARG A 331 6.16 -2.71 2.18
CA ARG A 331 6.25 -2.66 0.72
C ARG A 331 7.28 -1.66 0.21
N LEU A 332 7.48 -0.54 0.89
CA LEU A 332 8.55 0.41 0.57
C LEU A 332 9.93 -0.20 0.86
N ARG A 333 10.08 -0.98 1.94
CA ARG A 333 11.32 -1.70 2.23
C ARG A 333 11.62 -2.76 1.17
N ASP A 334 10.65 -3.62 0.85
CA ASP A 334 10.79 -4.63 -0.19
C ASP A 334 11.22 -4.02 -1.53
N LEU A 335 10.64 -2.86 -1.91
CA LEU A 335 11.03 -2.18 -3.14
C LEU A 335 12.44 -1.60 -3.07
N ASN A 336 12.88 -1.16 -1.89
CA ASN A 336 14.24 -0.64 -1.69
C ASN A 336 15.31 -1.75 -1.64
N GLU A 337 14.93 -3.01 -1.44
CA GLU A 337 15.85 -4.15 -1.56
C GLU A 337 16.24 -4.44 -3.01
N ILE A 338 15.41 -4.04 -3.97
CA ILE A 338 15.63 -4.27 -5.40
C ILE A 338 16.48 -3.13 -5.96
N GLU A 339 17.73 -3.42 -6.36
CA GLU A 339 18.69 -2.42 -6.85
C GLU A 339 18.13 -1.56 -7.99
N GLN A 340 17.39 -2.15 -8.93
CA GLN A 340 16.78 -1.41 -10.06
C GLN A 340 15.79 -0.34 -9.59
N PHE A 341 15.13 -0.54 -8.45
CA PHE A 341 14.15 0.40 -7.91
C PHE A 341 14.72 1.37 -6.90
N GLN A 342 15.88 1.08 -6.29
CA GLN A 342 16.60 2.06 -5.45
C GLN A 342 16.86 3.35 -6.23
N VAL A 343 17.29 3.22 -7.50
CA VAL A 343 17.56 4.35 -8.40
C VAL A 343 16.32 5.19 -8.66
N LEU A 344 15.15 4.57 -8.60
CA LEU A 344 13.87 5.18 -8.90
C LEU A 344 13.04 5.43 -7.64
N GLY A 345 13.60 5.27 -6.44
CA GLY A 345 12.89 5.37 -5.17
C GLY A 345 12.16 6.70 -4.97
N SER A 346 12.71 7.79 -5.50
CA SER A 346 12.12 9.13 -5.49
C SER A 346 11.06 9.37 -6.58
N ASN A 347 10.89 8.44 -7.52
CA ASN A 347 9.95 8.59 -8.62
C ASN A 347 8.51 8.46 -8.09
N PRO A 348 7.60 9.39 -8.43
CA PRO A 348 6.22 9.36 -7.97
C PRO A 348 5.45 8.08 -8.28
N ARG A 349 5.86 7.35 -9.32
CA ARG A 349 5.23 6.08 -9.71
C ARG A 349 5.58 4.92 -8.79
N VAL A 350 6.60 5.05 -7.93
CA VAL A 350 6.92 4.03 -6.91
C VAL A 350 5.73 3.75 -6.01
N LEU A 351 4.93 4.77 -5.66
CA LEU A 351 3.72 4.57 -4.85
C LEU A 351 2.66 3.70 -5.54
N ARG A 352 2.63 3.65 -6.88
CA ARG A 352 1.76 2.71 -7.61
C ARG A 352 2.26 1.28 -7.50
N LEU A 353 3.58 1.07 -7.45
CA LEU A 353 4.13 -0.26 -7.17
C LEU A 353 3.85 -0.69 -5.74
N VAL A 354 3.91 0.22 -4.77
CA VAL A 354 3.49 -0.05 -3.39
C VAL A 354 2.02 -0.50 -3.36
N HIS A 355 1.14 0.16 -4.12
CA HIS A 355 -0.27 -0.25 -4.17
C HIS A 355 -0.47 -1.62 -4.85
N TYR A 356 0.19 -1.84 -5.99
CA TYR A 356 0.05 -3.05 -6.81
C TYR A 356 1.22 -4.05 -6.67
N GLN A 357 1.80 -4.17 -5.48
CA GLN A 357 3.08 -4.88 -5.28
C GLN A 357 3.07 -6.32 -5.78
N ASN A 358 2.05 -7.13 -5.44
CA ASN A 358 1.98 -8.53 -5.88
C ASN A 358 2.01 -8.65 -7.41
N LYS A 359 1.28 -7.76 -8.09
CA LYS A 359 1.25 -7.69 -9.56
C LYS A 359 2.59 -7.23 -10.13
N ALA A 360 3.24 -6.26 -9.49
CA ALA A 360 4.56 -5.79 -9.88
C ALA A 360 5.63 -6.88 -9.71
N ARG A 361 5.59 -7.65 -8.61
CA ARG A 361 6.52 -8.75 -8.33
C ARG A 361 6.40 -9.86 -9.38
N LEU A 362 5.18 -10.36 -9.63
CA LEU A 362 4.94 -11.38 -10.67
C LEU A 362 5.43 -10.93 -12.06
N ARG A 363 5.24 -9.65 -12.40
CA ARG A 363 5.73 -9.08 -13.65
C ARG A 363 7.24 -8.96 -13.70
N LEU A 364 7.86 -8.57 -12.60
CA LEU A 364 9.31 -8.49 -12.51
C LEU A 364 9.93 -9.89 -12.64
N ASP A 365 9.38 -10.89 -11.95
CA ASP A 365 9.81 -12.28 -12.05
C ASP A 365 9.72 -12.79 -13.49
N TYR A 366 8.62 -12.48 -14.19
CA TYR A 366 8.45 -12.78 -15.60
C TYR A 366 9.50 -12.09 -16.50
N LEU A 367 9.73 -10.78 -16.30
CA LEU A 367 10.74 -10.04 -17.07
C LEU A 367 12.16 -10.55 -16.80
N ASN A 368 12.45 -10.98 -15.56
CA ASN A 368 13.73 -11.56 -15.18
C ASN A 368 13.97 -12.92 -15.86
N GLN A 369 12.94 -13.77 -15.97
CA GLN A 369 13.03 -15.03 -16.71
C GLN A 369 13.32 -14.79 -18.20
N LEU A 370 12.76 -13.73 -18.77
CA LEU A 370 13.05 -13.28 -20.14
C LEU A 370 14.39 -12.52 -20.28
N ARG A 371 15.13 -12.30 -19.18
CA ARG A 371 16.36 -11.50 -19.10
C ARG A 371 16.22 -10.10 -19.74
N VAL A 372 15.04 -9.49 -19.59
CA VAL A 372 14.78 -8.11 -20.01
C VAL A 372 15.63 -7.18 -19.14
N ARG A 373 16.52 -6.39 -19.75
CA ARG A 373 17.41 -5.50 -19.00
C ARG A 373 16.68 -4.24 -18.56
N CYS A 374 15.72 -3.78 -19.36
CA CYS A 374 15.05 -2.50 -19.17
C CYS A 374 13.67 -2.62 -18.49
N ALA A 375 13.63 -3.15 -17.27
CA ALA A 375 12.40 -3.16 -16.46
C ALA A 375 12.07 -1.75 -15.91
N SER A 376 11.18 -1.02 -16.60
CA SER A 376 10.74 0.32 -16.15
C SER A 376 9.61 0.27 -15.12
N LEU A 377 9.53 1.27 -14.23
CA LEU A 377 8.40 1.40 -13.28
C LEU A 377 7.05 1.47 -14.00
N HIS A 378 7.04 2.05 -15.21
CA HIS A 378 5.84 2.16 -16.03
C HIS A 378 5.28 0.80 -16.41
N ILE A 379 6.13 -0.11 -16.90
CA ILE A 379 5.70 -1.44 -17.35
C ILE A 379 5.21 -2.27 -16.17
N LEU A 380 5.87 -2.17 -15.02
CA LEU A 380 5.46 -2.89 -13.82
C LEU A 380 4.13 -2.38 -13.24
N SER A 381 3.86 -1.08 -13.35
CA SER A 381 2.63 -0.45 -12.82
C SER A 381 1.47 -0.31 -13.83
N CYS A 382 1.65 -0.66 -15.11
CA CYS A 382 0.64 -0.43 -16.15
C CYS A 382 -0.53 -1.44 -16.12
N GLY A 383 -1.55 -1.23 -16.96
CA GLY A 383 -2.66 -2.17 -17.17
C GLY A 383 -2.17 -3.54 -17.69
N SER A 384 -2.99 -4.59 -17.54
CA SER A 384 -2.61 -5.95 -17.99
C SER A 384 -2.39 -6.01 -19.50
N GLU A 385 -3.25 -5.36 -20.29
CA GLU A 385 -3.15 -5.30 -21.74
C GLU A 385 -1.87 -4.61 -22.24
N ALA A 386 -1.52 -3.46 -21.64
CA ALA A 386 -0.31 -2.73 -21.98
C ALA A 386 0.96 -3.54 -21.67
N PHE A 387 0.97 -4.27 -20.56
CA PHE A 387 2.06 -5.19 -20.21
C PHE A 387 2.16 -6.36 -21.20
N ALA A 388 1.02 -6.98 -21.54
CA ALA A 388 0.97 -8.07 -22.52
C ALA A 388 1.46 -7.62 -23.90
N LYS A 389 1.11 -6.39 -24.33
CA LYS A 389 1.63 -5.82 -25.57
C LYS A 389 3.15 -5.66 -25.51
N PHE A 390 3.69 -5.09 -24.43
CA PHE A 390 5.13 -4.96 -24.25
C PHE A 390 5.85 -6.32 -24.29
N ALA A 391 5.33 -7.32 -23.58
CA ALA A 391 5.88 -8.67 -23.57
C ALA A 391 5.83 -9.34 -24.96
N ARG A 392 4.78 -9.06 -25.76
CA ARG A 392 4.65 -9.56 -27.14
C ARG A 392 5.58 -8.86 -28.12
N ASP A 393 5.80 -7.56 -27.94
CA ASP A 393 6.62 -6.75 -28.85
C ASP A 393 8.10 -7.17 -28.78
N GLY A 394 8.54 -7.83 -27.70
CA GLY A 394 9.89 -8.39 -27.58
C GLY A 394 11.01 -7.35 -27.52
N SER A 395 10.65 -6.06 -27.53
CA SER A 395 11.61 -4.97 -27.55
C SER A 395 12.08 -4.64 -26.13
N ASP A 396 13.38 -4.82 -25.87
CA ASP A 396 14.02 -4.35 -24.62
C ASP A 396 14.24 -2.83 -24.69
N ARG A 397 13.13 -2.07 -24.69
CA ARG A 397 13.14 -0.60 -24.84
C ARG A 397 12.21 0.04 -23.82
N THR A 398 12.70 1.03 -23.08
CA THR A 398 11.85 1.89 -22.26
C THR A 398 11.30 3.07 -23.06
N LYS A 399 10.50 3.93 -22.42
CA LYS A 399 10.19 5.27 -22.96
C LYS A 399 11.22 6.33 -22.56
N GLY A 400 12.33 5.92 -21.92
CA GLY A 400 13.40 6.81 -21.43
C GLY A 400 13.04 7.68 -20.22
N ARG A 401 11.76 7.71 -19.80
CA ARG A 401 11.28 8.55 -18.69
C ARG A 401 12.01 8.28 -17.37
N ASP A 402 12.33 7.03 -17.09
CA ASP A 402 13.00 6.66 -15.83
C ASP A 402 14.44 7.22 -15.78
N ILE A 403 15.14 7.24 -16.91
CA ILE A 403 16.48 7.88 -17.06
C ILE A 403 16.36 9.40 -16.88
N VAL A 404 15.40 10.03 -17.54
CA VAL A 404 15.20 11.49 -17.49
C VAL A 404 14.89 11.95 -16.06
N VAL A 405 13.99 11.26 -15.36
CA VAL A 405 13.64 11.59 -13.97
C VAL A 405 14.85 11.39 -13.04
N TYR A 406 15.60 10.29 -13.22
CA TYR A 406 16.81 10.04 -12.42
C TYR A 406 17.86 11.14 -12.63
N LEU A 407 18.22 11.43 -13.88
CA LEU A 407 19.23 12.44 -14.20
C LEU A 407 18.76 13.86 -13.86
N GLY A 408 17.46 14.16 -13.98
CA GLY A 408 16.89 15.45 -13.57
C GLY A 408 17.07 15.70 -12.08
N ASN A 409 16.87 14.66 -11.27
CA ASN A 409 17.09 14.73 -9.82
C ASN A 409 18.57 14.86 -9.44
N VAL A 410 19.47 14.18 -10.14
CA VAL A 410 20.91 14.15 -9.79
C VAL A 410 21.68 15.36 -10.34
N LEU A 411 21.33 15.83 -11.54
CA LEU A 411 21.99 16.96 -12.21
C LEU A 411 21.30 18.30 -11.96
N GLU A 412 20.15 18.28 -11.27
CA GLU A 412 19.29 19.46 -11.03
C GLU A 412 18.94 20.20 -12.33
N LYS A 413 18.68 19.45 -13.40
CA LYS A 413 18.29 19.97 -14.72
C LYS A 413 16.84 19.66 -15.05
N ASP A 414 16.26 20.48 -15.90
CA ASP A 414 14.91 20.28 -16.41
C ASP A 414 14.76 18.97 -17.20
N GLU A 415 13.65 18.26 -16.99
CA GLU A 415 13.36 16.96 -17.62
C GLU A 415 13.26 17.07 -19.15
N GLN A 416 12.71 18.18 -19.68
CA GLN A 416 12.55 18.37 -21.12
C GLN A 416 13.90 18.65 -21.79
N LEU A 417 14.76 19.45 -21.15
CA LEU A 417 16.14 19.66 -21.60
C LEU A 417 16.90 18.33 -21.69
N LEU A 418 16.89 17.53 -20.62
CA LEU A 418 17.57 16.23 -20.60
C LEU A 418 17.06 15.29 -21.69
N ARG A 419 15.75 15.24 -21.89
CA ARG A 419 15.15 14.43 -22.95
C ARG A 419 15.62 14.87 -24.34
N ASN A 420 15.70 16.17 -24.59
CA ASN A 420 16.16 16.71 -25.87
C ASN A 420 17.63 16.35 -26.12
N VAL A 421 18.50 16.48 -25.11
CA VAL A 421 19.92 16.13 -25.26
C VAL A 421 20.09 14.63 -25.48
N LEU A 422 19.51 13.78 -24.64
CA LEU A 422 19.62 12.31 -24.74
C LEU A 422 19.05 11.76 -26.05
N SER A 423 18.02 12.42 -26.61
CA SER A 423 17.39 11.99 -27.87
C SER A 423 18.30 12.07 -29.09
N ARG A 424 19.45 12.76 -28.99
CA ARG A 424 20.47 12.79 -30.04
C ARG A 424 21.12 11.42 -30.25
N HIS A 425 21.14 10.57 -29.23
CA HIS A 425 21.64 9.21 -29.36
C HIS A 425 20.51 8.25 -29.77
N PRO A 426 20.60 7.50 -30.89
CA PRO A 426 19.47 6.74 -31.43
C PRO A 426 18.96 5.66 -30.47
N ASN A 427 19.86 5.06 -29.69
CA ASN A 427 19.55 3.91 -28.84
C ASN A 427 19.38 4.22 -27.34
N TRP A 428 19.26 5.49 -26.93
CA TRP A 428 19.25 5.87 -25.50
C TRP A 428 18.13 5.21 -24.66
N CYS A 429 17.00 4.87 -25.29
CA CYS A 429 15.88 4.21 -24.63
C CYS A 429 16.10 2.70 -24.37
N HIS A 430 17.17 2.11 -24.91
CA HIS A 430 17.54 0.70 -24.73
C HIS A 430 18.49 0.45 -23.56
N ILE A 431 18.84 1.51 -22.83
CA ILE A 431 19.76 1.45 -21.70
C ILE A 431 18.97 1.35 -20.38
N PRO A 432 19.29 0.40 -19.50
CA PRO A 432 18.69 0.35 -18.16
C PRO A 432 19.12 1.56 -17.32
N VAL A 433 18.22 2.12 -16.52
CA VAL A 433 18.56 3.26 -15.64
C VAL A 433 19.64 2.92 -14.61
N LEU A 434 19.71 1.65 -14.17
CA LEU A 434 20.75 1.18 -13.25
C LEU A 434 22.15 1.32 -13.88
N HIS A 435 22.28 1.03 -15.17
CA HIS A 435 23.52 1.21 -15.92
C HIS A 435 23.95 2.69 -15.94
N VAL A 436 22.99 3.58 -16.23
CA VAL A 436 23.24 5.04 -16.24
C VAL A 436 23.75 5.52 -14.87
N LYS A 437 23.14 5.04 -13.77
CA LYS A 437 23.60 5.35 -12.41
C LYS A 437 25.03 4.84 -12.18
N GLN A 438 25.30 3.57 -12.47
CA GLN A 438 26.62 2.98 -12.26
C GLN A 438 27.71 3.72 -13.05
N CYS A 439 27.41 4.09 -14.30
CA CYS A 439 28.33 4.86 -15.13
C CYS A 439 28.56 6.27 -14.57
N LEU A 440 27.52 6.94 -14.07
CA LEU A 440 27.65 8.25 -13.45
C LEU A 440 28.51 8.19 -12.17
N GLU A 441 28.25 7.21 -11.30
CA GLU A 441 29.03 6.98 -10.08
C GLU A 441 30.50 6.65 -10.40
N TYR A 442 30.74 5.86 -11.46
CA TYR A 442 32.09 5.56 -11.95
C TYR A 442 32.84 6.84 -12.39
N LEU A 443 32.22 7.69 -13.21
CA LEU A 443 32.84 8.94 -13.67
C LEU A 443 33.10 9.91 -12.52
N LEU A 444 32.17 10.03 -11.57
CA LEU A 444 32.38 10.81 -10.34
C LEU A 444 33.54 10.24 -9.50
N GLY A 445 33.67 8.92 -9.42
CA GLY A 445 34.80 8.24 -8.77
C GLY A 445 36.15 8.55 -9.43
N LYS A 446 36.17 8.88 -10.72
CA LYS A 446 37.35 9.37 -11.47
C LYS A 446 37.57 10.88 -11.35
N LYS A 447 36.80 11.57 -10.48
CA LYS A 447 36.89 13.01 -10.18
C LYS A 447 36.42 13.95 -11.30
N PHE A 448 35.60 13.47 -12.24
CA PHE A 448 34.89 14.34 -13.17
C PHE A 448 33.76 15.10 -12.45
N LYS A 449 33.53 16.36 -12.80
CA LYS A 449 32.46 17.18 -12.22
C LYS A 449 31.11 16.89 -12.91
N LEU A 450 30.01 17.12 -12.21
CA LEU A 450 28.66 16.90 -12.76
C LEU A 450 28.41 17.72 -14.04
N ASP A 451 28.87 18.97 -14.09
CA ASP A 451 28.72 19.80 -15.29
C ASP A 451 29.52 19.24 -16.47
N GLU A 452 30.74 18.73 -16.26
CA GLU A 452 31.56 18.10 -17.30
C GLU A 452 30.88 16.83 -17.85
N ILE A 453 30.28 16.04 -16.97
CA ILE A 453 29.52 14.84 -17.34
C ILE A 453 28.23 15.23 -18.08
N PHE A 454 27.57 16.31 -17.70
CA PHE A 454 26.37 16.79 -18.39
C PHE A 454 26.67 17.24 -19.83
N HIS A 455 27.80 17.90 -20.09
CA HIS A 455 28.21 18.24 -21.46
C HIS A 455 28.48 16.98 -22.30
N ASN A 456 28.88 15.88 -21.66
CA ASN A 456 29.17 14.59 -22.29
C ASN A 456 28.15 13.50 -21.92
N ILE A 457 26.88 13.87 -21.71
CA ILE A 457 25.87 12.99 -21.09
C ILE A 457 25.67 11.65 -21.81
N HIS A 458 25.93 11.61 -23.12
CA HIS A 458 25.82 10.39 -23.92
C HIS A 458 26.77 9.29 -23.46
N LEU A 459 27.91 9.65 -22.85
CA LEU A 459 28.88 8.68 -22.33
C LEU A 459 28.25 7.75 -21.28
N LEU A 460 27.22 8.22 -20.55
CA LEU A 460 26.49 7.42 -19.56
C LEU A 460 25.72 6.24 -20.16
N LEU A 461 25.56 6.20 -21.48
CA LEU A 461 24.86 5.13 -22.21
C LEU A 461 25.76 3.94 -22.53
N TYR A 462 27.08 4.08 -22.39
CA TYR A 462 28.07 3.12 -22.87
C TYR A 462 28.56 2.18 -21.77
N PRO A 463 28.98 0.94 -22.10
CA PRO A 463 29.56 0.02 -21.13
C PRO A 463 30.78 0.62 -20.42
N ILE A 464 30.82 0.55 -19.08
CA ILE A 464 31.94 1.09 -18.27
C ILE A 464 33.30 0.53 -18.73
N LYS A 465 33.36 -0.75 -19.10
CA LYS A 465 34.57 -1.39 -19.63
C LYS A 465 35.13 -0.69 -20.86
N ARG A 466 34.26 -0.27 -21.80
CA ARG A 466 34.70 0.46 -23.01
C ARG A 466 35.22 1.85 -22.68
N ILE A 467 34.56 2.52 -21.73
CA ILE A 467 35.02 3.81 -21.22
C ILE A 467 36.41 3.67 -20.59
N GLU A 468 36.62 2.63 -19.76
CA GLU A 468 37.92 2.30 -19.17
C GLU A 468 39.00 2.01 -20.20
N GLU A 469 38.70 1.15 -21.18
CA GLU A 469 39.61 0.79 -22.28
C GLU A 469 40.06 2.04 -23.05
N LYS A 470 39.12 2.92 -23.44
CA LYS A 470 39.47 4.15 -24.17
C LYS A 470 40.18 5.17 -23.30
N MET A 471 39.87 5.23 -22.00
CA MET A 471 40.59 6.09 -21.07
C MET A 471 42.05 5.63 -20.89
N PHE A 472 42.31 4.32 -20.89
CA PHE A 472 43.67 3.77 -20.88
C PHE A 472 44.38 3.99 -22.24
N LEU A 473 43.67 3.79 -23.36
CA LEU A 473 44.18 4.02 -24.70
C LEU A 473 44.66 5.47 -24.88
N LEU A 474 43.91 6.46 -24.39
CA LEU A 474 44.33 7.86 -24.45
C LEU A 474 45.66 8.10 -23.74
N GLN A 475 45.98 7.36 -22.67
CA GLN A 475 47.25 7.50 -21.95
C GLN A 475 48.46 6.99 -22.75
N HIS A 476 48.24 6.23 -23.84
CA HIS A 476 49.31 5.74 -24.69
C HIS A 476 49.84 6.85 -25.64
N PRO A 477 51.16 7.05 -25.71
CA PRO A 477 51.76 8.10 -26.53
C PRO A 477 51.48 7.93 -28.03
N ASP A 478 51.40 6.68 -28.51
CA ASP A 478 51.13 6.36 -29.91
C ASP A 478 49.74 6.87 -30.35
N THR A 479 48.74 6.66 -29.49
CA THR A 479 47.36 7.14 -29.73
C THR A 479 47.29 8.66 -29.75
N MET A 480 48.06 9.34 -28.90
CA MET A 480 48.13 10.81 -28.90
C MET A 480 48.76 11.35 -30.19
N GLN A 481 49.76 10.64 -30.73
CA GLN A 481 50.39 10.98 -31.99
C GLN A 481 49.45 10.77 -33.18
N GLU A 482 48.67 9.68 -33.18
CA GLU A 482 47.64 9.40 -34.18
C GLU A 482 46.53 10.45 -34.19
N LEU A 483 46.08 10.88 -33.01
CA LEU A 483 45.05 11.92 -32.86
C LEU A 483 45.54 13.34 -33.19
N ARG A 484 46.86 13.55 -33.31
CA ARG A 484 47.52 14.84 -33.64
C ARG A 484 47.01 16.01 -32.78
N LEU A 485 46.82 15.76 -31.48
CA LEU A 485 46.32 16.78 -30.56
C LEU A 485 47.37 17.88 -30.32
N PRO A 486 46.96 19.14 -30.11
CA PRO A 486 47.87 20.28 -29.93
C PRO A 486 48.55 20.31 -28.54
N VAL A 487 48.55 19.20 -27.80
CA VAL A 487 49.03 19.09 -26.42
C VAL A 487 50.05 17.96 -26.27
N ALA A 488 51.04 18.16 -25.39
CA ALA A 488 52.14 17.21 -25.20
C ALA A 488 51.73 15.94 -24.41
N ASN A 489 50.68 16.00 -23.58
CA ASN A 489 50.13 14.84 -22.89
C ASN A 489 48.62 14.99 -22.64
N VAL A 490 47.95 13.87 -22.32
CA VAL A 490 46.52 13.86 -21.95
C VAL A 490 46.22 14.67 -20.69
N HIS A 491 47.17 14.72 -19.75
CA HIS A 491 46.98 15.44 -18.49
C HIS A 491 46.92 16.96 -18.64
N ALA A 492 47.30 17.49 -19.81
CA ALA A 492 47.19 18.90 -20.17
C ALA A 492 45.81 19.25 -20.75
N LEU A 493 44.99 18.26 -21.08
CA LEU A 493 43.62 18.47 -21.56
C LEU A 493 42.69 18.78 -20.38
N GLU A 494 41.68 19.58 -20.66
CA GLU A 494 40.58 19.77 -19.73
C GLU A 494 39.75 18.48 -19.61
N ASN A 495 39.18 18.24 -18.43
CA ASN A 495 38.32 17.08 -18.18
C ASN A 495 37.21 16.92 -19.22
N ASN A 496 36.64 18.04 -19.69
CA ASN A 496 35.58 18.04 -20.70
C ASN A 496 36.08 17.51 -22.05
N GLU A 497 37.31 17.88 -22.44
CA GLU A 497 37.96 17.42 -23.66
C GLU A 497 38.28 15.93 -23.57
N ILE A 498 38.77 15.46 -22.41
CA ILE A 498 39.03 14.05 -22.15
C ILE A 498 37.76 13.21 -22.35
N LEU A 499 36.65 13.60 -21.72
CA LEU A 499 35.37 12.89 -21.86
C LEU A 499 34.85 12.91 -23.30
N THR A 500 35.02 14.03 -24.00
CA THR A 500 34.63 14.16 -25.41
C THR A 500 35.45 13.22 -26.30
N LEU A 501 36.77 13.16 -26.09
CA LEU A 501 37.66 12.28 -26.85
C LEU A 501 37.37 10.79 -26.59
N ILE A 502 37.06 10.42 -25.34
CA ILE A 502 36.63 9.06 -25.02
C ILE A 502 35.37 8.70 -25.83
N LEU A 503 34.36 9.57 -25.82
CA LEU A 503 33.12 9.35 -26.57
C LEU A 503 33.39 9.24 -28.08
N TYR A 504 34.24 10.12 -28.61
CA TYR A 504 34.67 10.09 -30.01
C TYR A 504 35.36 8.77 -30.37
N LEU A 505 36.33 8.31 -29.57
CA LEU A 505 37.05 7.08 -29.81
C LEU A 505 36.11 5.87 -29.81
N ILE A 506 35.15 5.83 -28.89
CA ILE A 506 34.15 4.75 -28.87
C ILE A 506 33.35 4.77 -30.17
N GLU A 507 32.69 5.86 -30.52
CA GLU A 507 31.81 5.86 -31.68
C GLU A 507 32.52 5.93 -33.03
N SER A 508 33.80 6.29 -33.08
CA SER A 508 34.61 6.12 -34.30
C SER A 508 34.74 4.65 -34.72
N GLU A 509 34.78 3.71 -33.76
CA GLU A 509 34.80 2.26 -34.06
C GLU A 509 33.46 1.75 -34.60
N PHE A 510 32.38 2.47 -34.29
CA PHE A 510 31.02 2.13 -34.68
C PHE A 510 30.45 3.09 -35.73
N HIS A 511 31.31 3.87 -36.40
CA HIS A 511 30.91 4.82 -37.44
C HIS A 511 29.80 5.79 -37.01
N PHE A 512 29.78 6.20 -35.75
CA PHE A 512 28.79 7.11 -35.16
C PHE A 512 27.33 6.64 -35.25
N THR A 513 27.12 5.32 -35.34
CA THR A 513 25.78 4.72 -35.40
C THR A 513 25.10 4.66 -34.03
N GLY A 514 25.84 4.85 -32.93
CA GLY A 514 25.37 4.64 -31.57
C GLY A 514 25.25 3.16 -31.20
N ASP A 515 25.87 2.25 -31.98
CA ASP A 515 25.91 0.82 -31.71
C ASP A 515 27.00 0.44 -30.69
N GLY A 516 27.86 1.39 -30.31
CA GLY A 516 28.87 1.20 -29.27
C GLY A 516 28.30 0.89 -27.88
N ILE A 517 26.98 0.95 -27.70
CA ILE A 517 26.28 0.59 -26.47
C ILE A 517 26.09 -0.92 -26.27
N TRP A 518 26.14 -1.72 -27.35
CA TRP A 518 25.80 -3.13 -27.30
C TRP A 518 26.98 -3.97 -26.79
N THR A 519 26.73 -4.83 -25.81
CA THR A 519 27.71 -5.82 -25.32
C THR A 519 27.47 -7.18 -25.99
N GLU A 520 28.55 -7.92 -26.27
CA GLU A 520 28.48 -9.27 -26.83
C GLU A 520 27.82 -10.24 -25.83
N GLN A 521 26.56 -10.64 -26.05
CA GLN A 521 25.90 -11.69 -25.26
C GLN A 521 25.01 -12.61 -26.09
N HIS A 522 25.02 -13.90 -25.70
CA HIS A 522 24.46 -15.06 -26.38
C HIS A 522 22.96 -15.28 -26.07
N THR A 523 22.19 -15.72 -27.08
CA THR A 523 20.76 -16.06 -27.01
C THR A 523 20.48 -17.39 -26.32
N HIS A 524 19.43 -17.48 -25.49
CA HIS A 524 18.90 -18.75 -24.96
C HIS A 524 17.37 -18.84 -24.99
N HIS A 525 16.88 -20.09 -25.04
CA HIS A 525 15.47 -20.49 -25.09
C HIS A 525 14.82 -20.40 -23.70
N VAL A 526 13.53 -20.03 -23.62
CA VAL A 526 12.74 -20.10 -22.38
C VAL A 526 11.53 -20.99 -22.63
N GLU A 527 11.32 -21.98 -21.75
CA GLU A 527 10.18 -22.90 -21.80
C GLU A 527 9.09 -22.52 -20.77
N ASN A 528 7.83 -22.75 -21.16
CA ASN A 528 6.59 -22.76 -20.37
C ASN A 528 6.01 -21.43 -19.85
N PHE A 529 5.17 -20.83 -20.69
CA PHE A 529 4.37 -19.61 -20.45
C PHE A 529 3.13 -19.79 -19.54
N ASN A 530 2.55 -21.00 -19.46
CA ASN A 530 1.20 -21.18 -18.90
C ASN A 530 1.11 -21.29 -17.36
N ASN A 531 2.24 -21.47 -16.66
CA ASN A 531 2.23 -21.72 -15.22
C ASN A 531 2.34 -20.47 -14.34
N LEU A 532 2.65 -19.30 -14.90
CA LEU A 532 2.99 -18.10 -14.12
C LEU A 532 1.89 -17.03 -14.10
N LEU A 533 1.01 -17.00 -15.11
CA LEU A 533 -0.06 -16.00 -15.23
C LEU A 533 -1.32 -16.64 -15.83
N PRO A 534 -2.32 -17.05 -15.02
CA PRO A 534 -3.51 -17.78 -15.49
C PRO A 534 -4.47 -16.96 -16.37
N ASP A 535 -4.24 -15.64 -16.50
CA ASP A 535 -5.10 -14.73 -17.27
C ASP A 535 -4.63 -14.49 -18.72
N PHE A 536 -3.63 -15.24 -19.22
CA PHE A 536 -3.05 -15.02 -20.55
C PHE A 536 -3.54 -16.03 -21.60
N PRO A 537 -3.83 -15.57 -22.84
CA PRO A 537 -4.25 -16.46 -23.92
C PRO A 537 -3.10 -17.34 -24.43
N GLU A 538 -3.41 -18.60 -24.79
CA GLU A 538 -2.47 -19.68 -25.14
C GLU A 538 -1.56 -19.43 -26.37
N SER A 539 -1.73 -18.32 -27.09
CA SER A 539 -1.04 -18.02 -28.35
C SER A 539 0.39 -17.45 -28.22
N LEU A 540 1.05 -17.62 -27.06
CA LEU A 540 2.26 -16.86 -26.68
C LEU A 540 3.61 -17.58 -26.84
N ASN A 541 3.65 -18.78 -27.44
CA ASN A 541 4.91 -19.48 -27.68
C ASN A 541 5.67 -18.90 -28.89
N LYS A 542 6.42 -17.82 -28.69
CA LYS A 542 7.47 -17.36 -29.62
C LYS A 542 8.78 -17.12 -28.87
N VAL A 543 9.89 -17.37 -29.57
CA VAL A 543 11.25 -17.11 -29.10
C VAL A 543 11.51 -15.61 -29.12
N TYR A 544 11.84 -15.02 -27.97
CA TYR A 544 12.13 -13.59 -27.83
C TYR A 544 13.62 -13.36 -27.57
N LYS A 545 14.22 -12.39 -28.29
CA LYS A 545 15.63 -11.98 -28.12
C LYS A 545 15.68 -10.59 -27.47
N TYR A 546 15.76 -10.53 -26.15
CA TYR A 546 15.94 -9.26 -25.43
C TYR A 546 17.43 -8.86 -25.38
N GLY A 547 17.72 -7.56 -25.38
CA GLY A 547 19.08 -7.01 -25.26
C GLY A 547 20.03 -7.18 -26.48
N VAL A 548 19.58 -7.80 -27.58
CA VAL A 548 20.30 -7.85 -28.87
C VAL A 548 19.83 -6.70 -29.75
N LYS A 549 20.69 -6.16 -30.62
CA LYS A 549 20.30 -5.14 -31.62
C LYS A 549 18.98 -5.59 -32.29
N PRO A 550 17.92 -4.75 -32.30
CA PRO A 550 16.67 -5.10 -32.95
C PRO A 550 16.97 -5.46 -34.41
N SER A 551 16.52 -6.63 -34.87
CA SER A 551 16.62 -7.00 -36.28
C SER A 551 15.89 -5.92 -37.09
N GLU A 552 16.57 -5.32 -38.07
CA GLU A 552 15.95 -4.37 -38.99
C GLU A 552 14.66 -4.98 -39.53
N LYS A 553 13.53 -4.38 -39.21
CA LYS A 553 12.30 -4.72 -39.91
C LYS A 553 12.51 -4.29 -41.34
N LEU A 554 12.64 -5.25 -42.25
CA LEU A 554 12.46 -5.02 -43.68
C LEU A 554 11.17 -4.21 -43.84
N SER A 555 11.35 -2.92 -44.10
CA SER A 555 10.32 -2.05 -44.62
C SER A 555 9.87 -2.70 -45.92
N MET A 556 8.78 -3.45 -45.90
CA MET A 556 8.07 -3.77 -47.13
C MET A 556 7.55 -2.43 -47.66
N HIS A 557 8.35 -1.81 -48.52
CA HIS A 557 7.85 -0.85 -49.48
C HIS A 557 6.78 -1.57 -50.30
N TYR A 558 5.53 -1.24 -50.04
CA TYR A 558 4.47 -1.51 -51.00
C TYR A 558 4.71 -0.58 -52.19
N LEU A 559 4.99 -1.19 -53.34
CA LEU A 559 4.74 -0.63 -54.66
C LEU A 559 3.26 -0.29 -54.82
#